data_AF-A0A949F8W6-F1
#
_entry.id   AF-A0A949F8W6-F1
#
_cell.length_a   1.000
_cell.length_b   1.000
_cell.length_c   1.000
_cell.angle_alpha   90.00
_cell.angle_beta   90.00
_cell.angle_gamma   90.00
#
_symmetry.space_group_name_H-M   'P 1'
#
loop_
_entity.id
_entity.type
_entity.pdbx_description
1 polymer ?
#
loop_
_entity_poly.entity_id
_entity_poly.type
_entity_poly.pdbx_seq_one_letter_code
_entity_poly.pdbx_strand_id
1 'polypeptide(L)'
;MAVMCSVNNCHYWAEGNKCRASSILVVSDSMANDAPDTYDAMQAENATPTPADTCMATACKTFVQEGDPAITDDHITPRIY
;
A
#
# COMPACT_ATOMS: atom_id res chain seq x y z
N MET A 1 -0.55 -2.62 -17.14
CA MET A 1 0.25 -1.77 -16.23
C MET A 1 0.54 -2.60 -15.00
N ALA A 2 1.81 -2.68 -14.57
CA ALA A 2 2.22 -3.52 -13.44
C ALA A 2 2.81 -2.64 -12.35
N VAL A 3 2.34 -2.82 -11.11
CA VAL A 3 2.94 -2.22 -9.92
C VAL A 3 4.00 -3.18 -9.41
N MET A 4 5.21 -2.67 -9.17
CA MET A 4 6.29 -3.44 -8.59
C MET A 4 6.41 -3.13 -7.11
N CYS A 5 6.61 -4.16 -6.29
CA CYS A 5 6.88 -4.07 -4.87
C CYS A 5 8.05 -5.00 -4.56
N SER A 6 9.16 -4.47 -4.04
CA SER A 6 10.31 -5.28 -3.60
C SER A 6 10.25 -5.65 -2.12
N VAL A 7 9.26 -5.14 -1.39
CA VAL A 7 9.04 -5.40 0.04
C VAL A 7 8.43 -6.80 0.16
N ASN A 8 9.29 -7.81 0.28
CA ASN A 8 8.92 -9.22 0.16
C ASN A 8 8.16 -9.80 1.36
N ASN A 9 8.04 -9.04 2.45
CA ASN A 9 7.17 -9.34 3.58
C ASN A 9 5.82 -8.60 3.53
N CYS A 10 5.51 -7.95 2.40
CA CYS A 10 4.18 -7.41 2.15
C CYS A 10 3.24 -8.56 1.73
N HIS A 11 2.04 -8.62 2.30
CA HIS A 11 1.02 -9.61 1.95
C HIS A 11 0.71 -9.62 0.44
N TYR A 12 0.81 -8.46 -0.21
CA TYR A 12 0.57 -8.29 -1.65
C TYR A 12 1.77 -8.59 -2.53
N TRP A 13 2.93 -8.90 -1.96
CA TRP A 13 4.13 -9.22 -2.73
C TRP A 13 3.95 -10.58 -3.45
N ALA A 14 4.51 -10.67 -4.66
CA ALA A 14 4.55 -11.89 -5.44
C ALA A 14 5.85 -12.01 -6.23
N GLU A 15 6.08 -13.21 -6.76
CA GLU A 15 7.28 -13.55 -7.51
C GLU A 15 7.61 -12.53 -8.60
N GLY A 16 8.90 -12.17 -8.68
CA GLY A 16 9.39 -11.15 -9.60
C GLY A 16 9.12 -9.72 -9.14
N ASN A 17 8.98 -9.47 -7.83
CA ASN A 17 8.69 -8.17 -7.23
C ASN A 17 7.39 -7.54 -7.74
N LYS A 18 6.38 -8.36 -8.01
CA LYS A 18 5.08 -7.88 -8.45
C LYS A 18 4.22 -7.56 -7.23
N CYS A 19 3.55 -6.41 -7.23
CA CYS A 19 2.48 -6.14 -6.29
C CYS A 19 1.17 -6.69 -6.87
N ARG A 20 0.52 -7.59 -6.13
CA ARG A 20 -0.79 -8.15 -6.48
C ARG A 20 -1.95 -7.40 -5.86
N ALA A 21 -1.73 -6.33 -5.09
CA ALA A 21 -2.83 -5.52 -4.58
C ALA A 21 -3.75 -5.06 -5.72
N SER A 22 -5.06 -5.12 -5.52
CA SER A 22 -6.04 -4.69 -6.53
C SER A 22 -5.99 -3.18 -6.81
N SER A 23 -5.59 -2.40 -5.82
CA SER A 23 -5.30 -0.97 -5.84
C SER A 23 -4.15 -0.68 -4.87
N ILE A 24 -3.48 0.47 -5.00
CA ILE A 24 -2.47 0.92 -4.03
C ILE A 24 -2.69 2.39 -3.65
N LEU A 25 -2.28 2.76 -2.44
CA LEU A 25 -2.16 4.15 -1.99
C LEU A 25 -0.72 4.44 -1.56
N VAL A 26 -0.10 5.43 -2.22
CA VAL A 26 1.19 6.01 -1.84
C VAL A 26 0.95 7.43 -1.35
N VAL A 27 1.47 7.76 -0.17
CA VAL A 27 1.32 9.07 0.48
C VAL A 27 2.68 9.57 0.96
N SER A 28 2.76 10.80 1.45
CA SER A 28 3.94 11.27 2.18
C SER A 28 4.13 10.51 3.49
N ASP A 29 5.37 10.42 3.97
CA ASP A 29 5.67 9.79 5.26
C ASP A 29 4.91 10.42 6.42
N SER A 30 4.74 11.75 6.40
CA SER A 30 3.96 12.47 7.41
C SER A 30 2.52 11.97 7.47
N MET A 31 1.87 11.85 6.31
CA MET A 31 0.50 11.33 6.24
C MET A 31 0.43 9.87 6.64
N ALA A 32 1.43 9.06 6.28
CA ALA A 32 1.45 7.66 6.66
C ALA A 32 1.56 7.45 8.18
N ASN A 33 2.29 8.33 8.87
CA ASN A 33 2.43 8.31 10.33
C ASN A 33 1.17 8.78 11.05
N ASP A 34 0.47 9.77 10.50
CA ASP A 34 -0.67 10.40 11.16
C ASP A 34 -1.99 9.67 10.89
N ALA A 35 -2.12 9.02 9.73
CA ALA A 35 -3.36 8.37 9.31
C ALA A 35 -3.45 6.92 9.82
N PRO A 36 -4.65 6.47 10.24
CA PRO A 36 -4.86 5.09 10.66
C PRO A 36 -4.59 4.10 9.51
N ASP A 37 -4.42 2.82 9.82
CA ASP A 37 -4.20 1.78 8.80
C ASP A 37 -5.41 1.55 7.90
N THR A 38 -6.60 1.98 8.33
CA THR A 38 -7.80 2.02 7.49
C THR A 38 -7.72 3.05 6.35
N TYR A 39 -6.78 4.02 6.41
CA TYR A 39 -6.53 4.97 5.34
C TYR A 39 -5.61 4.37 4.28
N ASP A 40 -6.19 3.61 3.36
CA ASP A 40 -5.48 2.76 2.41
C ASP A 40 -5.96 2.94 0.94
N ALA A 41 -5.68 1.94 0.09
CA ALA A 41 -6.05 1.95 -1.33
C ALA A 41 -7.56 2.10 -1.61
N MET A 42 -8.44 1.70 -0.69
CA MET A 42 -9.89 1.87 -0.81
C MET A 42 -10.30 3.34 -0.77
N GLN A 43 -9.51 4.18 -0.11
CA GLN A 43 -9.76 5.62 0.00
C GLN A 43 -8.96 6.45 -1.00
N ALA A 44 -8.17 5.81 -1.89
CA ALA A 44 -7.24 6.49 -2.78
C ALA A 44 -7.89 7.56 -3.67
N GLU A 45 -9.13 7.35 -4.12
CA GLU A 45 -9.86 8.34 -4.94
C GLU A 45 -10.17 9.64 -4.19
N ASN A 46 -10.35 9.55 -2.86
CA ASN A 46 -10.67 10.68 -1.99
C ASN A 46 -9.48 11.11 -1.13
N ALA A 47 -8.30 10.55 -1.39
CA ALA A 47 -7.10 10.88 -0.64
C ALA A 47 -6.73 12.36 -0.86
N THR A 48 -6.44 13.07 0.23
CA THR A 48 -5.93 14.44 0.13
C THR A 48 -4.52 14.39 -0.46
N PRO A 49 -4.17 15.22 -1.47
CA PRO A 49 -2.82 15.23 -2.03
C PRO A 49 -1.78 15.59 -0.98
N THR A 50 -0.74 14.76 -0.86
CA THR A 50 0.34 14.95 0.11
C THR A 50 1.67 15.24 -0.60
N PRO A 51 2.19 16.47 -0.54
CA PRO A 51 3.49 16.80 -1.13
C PRO A 51 4.63 16.03 -0.44
N ALA A 52 5.66 15.67 -1.20
CA ALA A 52 6.90 15.09 -0.69
C ALA A 52 8.09 15.62 -1.51
N ASP A 53 9.16 16.00 -0.83
CA ASP A 53 10.34 16.60 -1.48
C ASP A 53 11.36 15.57 -1.95
N THR A 54 11.26 14.33 -1.46
CA THR A 54 12.14 13.22 -1.85
C THR A 54 11.36 11.92 -1.94
N CYS A 55 11.83 10.96 -2.73
CA CYS A 55 11.23 9.63 -2.78
C CYS A 55 11.33 8.89 -1.42
N MET A 56 12.29 9.24 -0.57
CA MET A 56 12.40 8.69 0.78
C MET A 56 11.35 9.24 1.74
N ALA A 57 10.66 10.33 1.39
CA ALA A 57 9.57 10.91 2.17
C ALA A 57 8.20 10.41 1.68
N THR A 58 8.15 9.19 1.15
CA THR A 58 6.93 8.55 0.65
C THR A 58 6.77 7.14 1.22
N ALA A 59 5.54 6.77 1.52
CA ALA A 59 5.17 5.49 2.12
C ALA A 59 3.97 4.85 1.40
N CYS A 60 3.97 3.52 1.33
CA CYS A 60 2.85 2.73 0.80
C CYS A 60 1.88 2.39 1.95
N LYS A 61 0.70 3.01 1.98
CA LYS A 61 -0.33 2.70 2.98
C LYS A 61 -1.13 1.44 2.68
N THR A 62 -0.86 0.81 1.55
CA THR A 62 -1.36 -0.54 1.21
C THR A 62 -0.46 -1.66 1.74
N PHE A 63 0.70 -1.33 2.34
CA PHE A 63 1.54 -2.35 2.94
C PHE A 63 0.83 -2.97 4.15
N VAL A 64 0.69 -4.29 4.12
CA VAL A 64 0.32 -5.10 5.27
C VAL A 64 1.37 -6.19 5.42
N GLN A 65 1.86 -6.42 6.63
CA GLN A 65 2.83 -7.49 6.87
C GLN A 65 2.19 -8.86 6.62
N GLU A 66 2.91 -9.76 5.94
CA GLU A 66 2.44 -11.12 5.74
C GLU A 66 2.18 -11.84 7.08
N GLY A 67 0.98 -12.41 7.23
CA GLY A 67 0.53 -13.06 8.45
C GLY A 67 -0.12 -12.14 9.48
N ASP A 68 -0.19 -10.83 9.22
CA ASP A 68 -0.88 -9.88 10.09
C ASP A 68 -2.42 -10.07 10.04
N PRO A 69 -3.13 -10.04 11.19
CA PRO A 69 -4.59 -10.08 11.22
C PRO A 69 -5.30 -9.01 10.35
N ALA A 70 -4.64 -7.87 10.10
CA ALA A 70 -5.17 -6.77 9.30
C ALA A 70 -5.41 -7.14 7.82
N ILE A 71 -4.80 -8.22 7.32
CA ILE A 71 -5.01 -8.73 5.95
C ILE A 71 -6.49 -8.94 5.60
N THR A 72 -7.31 -9.30 6.59
CA THR A 72 -8.74 -9.58 6.35
C THR A 72 -9.63 -8.34 6.39
N ASP A 73 -9.11 -7.20 6.85
CA ASP A 73 -9.89 -5.98 7.12
C ASP A 73 -9.68 -4.89 6.06
N ASP A 74 -8.59 -4.96 5.28
CA ASP A 74 -8.24 -3.92 4.30
C ASP A 74 -9.09 -3.95 3.01
N HIS A 75 -9.91 -4.99 2.80
CA HIS A 75 -10.73 -5.17 1.59
C HIS A 75 -9.93 -5.18 0.27
N ILE A 76 -8.60 -5.22 0.32
CA ILE A 76 -7.74 -5.22 -0.86
C ILE A 76 -7.50 -6.67 -1.25
N THR A 77 -8.15 -7.11 -2.33
CA THR A 77 -7.93 -8.48 -2.81
C THR A 77 -6.62 -8.61 -3.60
N PRO A 78 -5.84 -9.68 -3.40
CA PRO A 78 -4.77 -10.06 -4.30
C PRO A 78 -5.33 -10.40 -5.68
N ARG A 79 -4.95 -9.66 -6.72
CA ARG A 79 -5.31 -9.97 -8.10
C ARG A 79 -4.74 -11.33 -8.50
N ILE A 80 -5.61 -12.16 -9.05
CA ILE A 80 -5.26 -13.47 -9.59
C ILE A 80 -4.91 -13.24 -11.06
N TYR A 81 -3.63 -13.31 -11.38
CA TYR A 81 -3.15 -13.34 -12.77
C TYR A 81 -2.47 -14.67 -12.98
#